data_AF-K1TBW5-F1
#
_entry.id   AF-K1TBW5-F1
#
_cell.length_a   1.000
_cell.length_b   1.000
_cell.length_c   1.000
_cell.angle_alpha   90.00
_cell.angle_beta   90.00
_cell.angle_gamma   90.00
#
_symmetry.space_group_name_H-M   'P 1'
#
loop_
_entity.id
_entity.type
_entity.pdbx_description
1 polymer ?
#
loop_
_entity_poly.entity_id
_entity_poly.type
_entity_poly.pdbx_seq_one_letter_code
_entity_poly.pdbx_strand_id
1 'polypeptide(L)' 'MAVTIKSEREIQLMREAGKILAKVHEELAQEVKAGMTSYQIDKICEEIIRGYGCILHF' A
#
# COMPACT_ATOMS: atom_id res chain seq x y z
N MET A 1 -22.60 14.61 2.60
CA MET A 1 -21.13 14.71 2.47
C MET A 1 -20.84 15.44 1.17
N ALA A 2 -20.01 16.49 1.21
CA ALA A 2 -19.58 17.20 0.01
C ALA A 2 -18.36 16.50 -0.59
N VAL A 3 -18.30 16.39 -1.92
CA VAL A 3 -17.14 15.87 -2.63
C VAL A 3 -16.15 17.02 -2.81
N THR A 4 -14.94 16.87 -2.26
CA THR A 4 -13.87 17.86 -2.40
C THR A 4 -13.10 17.63 -3.70
N ILE A 5 -12.98 18.67 -4.54
CA ILE A 5 -12.12 18.63 -5.73
C ILE A 5 -10.67 18.81 -5.28
N LYS A 6 -9.82 17.85 -5.63
CA LYS A 6 -8.39 17.85 -5.33
C LYS A 6 -7.64 18.85 -6.21
N SER A 7 -6.67 19.54 -5.63
CA SER A 7 -5.71 20.34 -6.38
C SER A 7 -4.76 19.46 -7.21
N GLU A 8 -4.12 20.03 -8.23
CA GLU A 8 -3.14 19.30 -9.05
C GLU A 8 -2.01 18.71 -8.22
N ARG A 9 -1.54 19.44 -7.20
CA ARG A 9 -0.51 18.97 -6.26
C ARG A 9 -0.98 17.73 -5.50
N GLU A 10 -2.21 17.73 -4.98
CA GLU A 10 -2.75 16.57 -4.27
C GLU A 10 -2.91 15.38 -5.21
N ILE A 11 -3.36 15.60 -6.45
CA ILE A 11 -3.49 14.54 -7.47
C ILE A 11 -2.10 13.93 -7.77
N GLN A 12 -1.06 14.75 -7.89
CA GLN A 12 0.30 14.26 -8.10
C GLN A 12 0.78 13.41 -6.92
N LEU A 13 0.58 13.88 -5.69
CA LEU A 13 0.92 13.11 -4.48
C LEU A 13 0.17 11.77 -4.43
N MET A 14 -1.12 11.76 -4.78
CA MET A 14 -1.91 10.53 -4.84
C MET A 14 -1.39 9.57 -5.91
N ARG A 15 -0.93 10.07 -7.07
CA ARG A 15 -0.34 9.23 -8.12
C ARG A 15 0.96 8.60 -7.67
N GLU A 16 1.84 9.34 -7.01
CA GLU A 16 3.10 8.78 -6.48
C GLU A 16 2.83 7.74 -5.38
N ALA A 17 1.91 8.04 -4.45
CA ALA A 17 1.48 7.08 -3.45
C ALA A 17 0.88 5.81 -4.08
N GLY A 18 0.06 5.96 -5.13
CA GLY A 18 -0.54 4.85 -5.86
C GLY A 18 0.49 3.97 -6.57
N LYS A 19 1.57 4.55 -7.11
CA LYS A 19 2.68 3.78 -7.71
C LYS A 19 3.39 2.91 -6.68
N ILE A 20 3.63 3.44 -5.48
CA ILE A 20 4.24 2.68 -4.39
C ILE A 20 3.29 1.56 -3.95
N LEU A 21 2.00 1.87 -3.78
CA LEU A 21 0.99 0.88 -3.40
C LEU A 21 0.89 -0.27 -4.41
N ALA A 22 0.98 0.02 -5.71
CA ALA A 22 1.00 -1.02 -6.75
C ALA A 22 2.19 -1.97 -6.59
N LYS A 23 3.40 -1.45 -6.34
CA LYS A 23 4.60 -2.27 -6.11
C LYS A 23 4.47 -3.14 -4.86
N VAL A 24 3.96 -2.56 -3.76
CA VAL A 24 3.68 -3.31 -2.53
C VAL A 24 2.74 -4.48 -2.82
N HIS A 25 1.67 -4.25 -3.59
CA HIS A 25 0.74 -5.32 -3.97
C HIS A 25 1.39 -6.41 -4.83
N GLU A 26 2.25 -6.03 -5.78
CA GLU A 26 2.98 -6.98 -6.63
C GLU A 26 3.94 -7.85 -5.81
N GLU A 27 4.71 -7.25 -4.90
CA GLU A 27 5.64 -7.96 -4.01
C GLU A 27 4.88 -8.89 -3.04
N LEU A 28 3.83 -8.38 -2.39
CA LEU A 28 3.02 -9.19 -1.48
C LEU A 28 2.41 -10.40 -2.20
N ALA A 29 1.97 -10.24 -3.45
CA ALA A 29 1.41 -11.33 -4.24
C ALA A 29 2.40 -12.49 -4.48
N GLN A 30 3.72 -12.23 -4.49
CA GLN A 30 4.74 -13.28 -4.61
C GLN A 30 4.93 -14.07 -3.30
N GLU A 31 4.66 -13.43 -2.17
CA GLU A 31 4.85 -14.02 -0.84
C GLU A 31 3.64 -14.82 -0.36
N VAL A 32 2.43 -14.45 -0.79
CA VAL A 32 1.18 -15.12 -0.38
C VAL A 32 1.11 -16.55 -0.94
N LYS A 33 1.00 -17.52 -0.03
CA LYS A 33 0.94 -18.95 -0.33
C LYS A 33 -0.18 -19.63 0.44
N ALA A 34 -0.66 -20.76 -0.08
CA ALA A 34 -1.70 -21.55 0.57
C ALA A 34 -1.23 -22.03 1.97
N GLY A 35 -2.12 -21.97 2.95
CA GLY A 35 -1.84 -22.34 4.35
C GLY A 35 -1.34 -21.19 5.23
N MET A 36 -1.15 -19.99 4.68
CA MET A 36 -0.84 -18.79 5.47
C MET A 36 -2.08 -18.24 6.18
N THR A 37 -1.86 -17.72 7.39
CA THR A 37 -2.88 -16.94 8.12
C THR A 37 -2.90 -15.50 7.62
N SER A 38 -4.05 -14.84 7.76
CA SER A 38 -4.17 -13.40 7.45
C SER A 38 -3.18 -12.55 8.27
N TYR A 39 -2.86 -12.94 9.50
CA TYR A 39 -1.87 -12.26 10.33
C TYR A 39 -0.44 -12.35 9.77
N GLN A 40 -0.05 -13.49 9.21
CA GLN A 40 1.26 -13.61 8.55
C GLN A 40 1.35 -12.73 7.30
N ILE A 41 0.26 -12.65 6.53
CA ILE A 41 0.16 -11.79 5.35
C ILE A 41 0.25 -10.32 5.76
N ASP A 42 -0.46 -9.92 6.82
CA ASP A 42 -0.41 -8.57 7.40
C ASP A 42 1.02 -8.18 7.83
N LYS A 43 1.73 -9.09 8.50
CA LYS A 43 3.12 -8.87 8.92
C LYS A 43 4.07 -8.63 7.76
N ILE A 44 3.98 -9.45 6.71
CA ILE A 44 4.81 -9.30 5.50
C ILE A 44 4.48 -7.98 4.80
N CYS A 45 3.19 -7.63 4.71
CA CYS A 45 2.74 -6.36 4.13
C CYS A 45 3.32 -5.16 4.91
N GLU A 46 3.30 -5.21 6.24
CA GLU A 46 3.87 -4.17 7.10
C GLU A 46 5.38 -3.99 6.85
N GLU A 47 6.12 -5.09 6.73
CA GLU A 47 7.57 -5.07 6.46
C GLU A 47 7.87 -4.43 5.09
N ILE A 48 7.15 -4.83 4.05
CA ILE A 48 7.30 -4.27 2.69
C ILE A 48 7.03 -2.77 2.71
N ILE A 49 5.88 -2.34 3.26
CA ILE A 49 5.47 -0.92 3.30
C ILE A 49 6.49 -0.06 4.05
N ARG A 50 7.01 -0.56 5.18
CA ARG A 50 8.05 0.14 5.96
C ARG A 50 9.37 0.22 5.20
N GLY A 51 9.70 -0.80 4.39
CA GLY A 51 10.86 -0.79 3.48
C GLY A 51 10.81 0.34 2.45
N TYR A 52 9.61 0.73 2.01
CA TYR A 52 9.37 1.88 1.14
C TYR A 52 9.34 3.23 1.87
N GLY A 53 9.64 3.27 3.18
CA GLY A 53 9.55 4.48 4.00
C GLY A 53 8.11 4.97 4.19
N CYS A 54 7.12 4.12 3.91
CA CYS A 54 5.71 4.43 4.06
C CYS A 54 5.18 3.97 5.43
N ILE A 55 4.05 4.52 5.83
CA ILE A 55 3.32 4.08 7.01
C ILE A 55 2.12 3.24 6.58
N LEU A 56 1.91 2.12 7.26
CA LEU A 56 0.66 1.39 7.14
C LEU A 56 -0.41 2.18 7.89
N HIS A 57 -1.46 2.60 7.18
CA HIS A 57 -2.63 3.22 7.78
C HIS A 57 -3.73 2.16 7.90
N PHE A 58 -4.26 2.02 9.11
CA PHE A 58 -5.36 1.11 9.47
C PHE A 58 -6.71 1.60 8.93
#